data_AF-A0A7C6JM58-F1
#
_entry.id   AF-A0A7C6JM58-F1
#
_cell.length_a   1.000
_cell.length_b   1.000
_cell.length_c   1.000
_cell.angle_alpha   90.00
_cell.angle_beta   90.00
_cell.angle_gamma   90.00
#
_symmetry.space_group_name_H-M   'P 1'
#
loop_
_entity.id
_entity.type
_entity.pdbx_description
1 polymer ?
#
loop_
_entity_poly.entity_id
_entity_poly.type
_entity_poly.pdbx_seq_one_letter_code
_entity_poly.pdbx_strand_id
1 'polypeptide(L)'
;MNKIKITLFVLLIALFTVPAHAQFNIKKLGKEIKQGAERQVERKATEKAQETLNEALDGNREKATASEEKVTSGQTEEQVAKQDGEQAGEQPSGQDGSTFSMEDARKRFYELDDAVYYSARTNDPTFFYDEEDMHSVNMIRIDMLEFLNNRMGGKDSPLIVVSEGNDNIALCGERAINAYLALFAAYAPGGYFYFAGARSMIDPLVNGEMPLDYTQANIIQARVTRKGNDEHQVGYGLTDYARRFGYGLRDGLFIVPTGMKDGNEPAKRQKRWKDERDRLMKVCYEQVPYQTVVRSLAQVVNFIAALTEKEMWAEAAAYSYWADVMAHDFQNHPKKESSDYNNEVWENYRRFADEGFPVYRQFVKEQWDEFYADYSGKVKLTYDMPTAKQNNPQLEAEMLAVARTVYDDGRTALKAIIQSTDWAYDRTALGQIINRNQSAYIIYKMPDGTHRAIELGFKQMYDGGSYGKLQLRGIGTRDFEVEYN
;
A
#
# COMPACT_ATOMS: atom_id res chain seq x y z
N MET A 1 -14.20 -37.61 -3.57
CA MET A 1 -15.35 -36.65 -3.45
C MET A 1 -15.90 -36.48 -2.04
N ASN A 2 -15.85 -37.46 -1.13
CA ASN A 2 -16.45 -37.30 0.21
C ASN A 2 -15.60 -36.49 1.22
N LYS A 3 -14.28 -36.38 1.04
CA LYS A 3 -13.41 -35.60 1.95
C LYS A 3 -13.61 -34.09 1.83
N ILE A 4 -13.81 -33.57 0.61
CA ILE A 4 -14.05 -32.13 0.35
C ILE A 4 -15.35 -31.64 1.00
N LYS A 5 -16.40 -32.48 1.01
CA LYS A 5 -17.68 -32.13 1.65
C LYS A 5 -17.59 -32.08 3.17
N ILE A 6 -16.75 -32.90 3.79
CA ILE A 6 -16.55 -32.93 5.25
C ILE A 6 -15.73 -31.71 5.69
N THR A 7 -14.69 -31.32 4.93
CA THR A 7 -13.91 -30.11 5.22
C THR A 7 -14.75 -28.83 5.10
N LEU A 8 -15.61 -28.74 4.07
CA LEU A 8 -16.56 -27.63 3.92
C LEU A 8 -17.60 -27.56 5.05
N PHE A 9 -18.04 -28.70 5.57
CA PHE A 9 -19.03 -28.76 6.66
C PHE A 9 -18.42 -28.37 8.01
N VAL A 10 -17.15 -28.71 8.26
CA VAL A 10 -16.42 -28.31 9.48
C VAL A 10 -16.06 -26.81 9.44
N LEU A 11 -15.69 -26.27 8.28
CA LEU A 11 -15.50 -24.82 8.06
C LEU A 11 -16.79 -24.03 8.26
N LEU A 12 -17.94 -24.55 7.81
CA LEU A 12 -19.23 -23.92 8.03
C LEU A 12 -19.58 -23.84 9.52
N ILE A 13 -19.21 -24.85 10.32
CA ILE A 13 -19.47 -24.86 11.77
C ILE A 13 -18.52 -23.92 12.52
N ALA A 14 -17.26 -23.79 12.09
CA ALA A 14 -16.30 -22.87 12.69
C ALA A 14 -16.70 -21.38 12.51
N LEU A 15 -17.33 -21.04 11.38
CA LEU A 15 -17.90 -19.71 11.11
C LEU A 15 -19.09 -19.35 12.04
N PHE A 16 -19.70 -20.33 12.72
CA PHE A 16 -20.78 -20.10 13.70
C PHE A 16 -20.33 -20.21 15.16
N THR A 17 -19.03 -20.40 15.44
CA THR A 17 -18.50 -20.50 16.81
C THR A 17 -17.81 -19.25 17.34
N VAL A 18 -17.98 -18.10 16.69
CA VAL A 18 -17.82 -16.83 17.41
C VAL A 18 -18.90 -16.85 18.51
N PRO A 19 -18.58 -16.64 19.79
CA PRO A 19 -19.58 -16.69 20.85
C PRO A 19 -20.76 -15.80 20.46
N ALA A 20 -21.97 -16.35 20.37
CA ALA A 20 -23.17 -15.61 19.99
C ALA A 20 -23.37 -14.34 20.85
N HIS A 21 -22.76 -14.31 22.05
CA HIS A 21 -22.75 -13.18 22.96
C HIS A 21 -21.89 -12.00 22.46
N ALA A 22 -20.79 -12.24 21.74
CA ALA A 22 -19.96 -11.18 21.14
C ALA A 22 -20.68 -10.56 19.92
N GLN A 23 -21.27 -11.38 19.05
CA GLN A 23 -22.06 -10.88 17.90
C GLN A 23 -23.31 -10.10 18.34
N PHE A 24 -24.00 -10.54 19.40
CA PHE A 24 -25.19 -9.87 19.92
C PHE A 24 -24.85 -8.55 20.61
N ASN A 25 -23.74 -8.50 21.36
CA ASN A 25 -23.27 -7.26 21.98
C ASN A 25 -22.74 -6.27 20.95
N ILE A 26 -22.07 -6.71 19.87
CA ILE A 26 -21.60 -5.79 18.81
C ILE A 26 -22.76 -5.22 18.00
N LYS A 27 -23.79 -6.02 17.66
CA LYS A 27 -24.99 -5.50 16.98
C LYS A 27 -25.78 -4.54 17.87
N LYS A 28 -25.83 -4.82 19.17
CA LYS A 28 -26.43 -3.92 20.16
C LYS A 28 -25.60 -2.65 20.33
N LEU A 29 -24.28 -2.77 20.38
CA LEU A 29 -23.33 -1.66 20.41
C LEU A 29 -23.52 -0.76 19.19
N GLY A 30 -23.51 -1.31 17.97
CA GLY A 30 -23.80 -0.57 16.74
C GLY A 30 -25.12 0.19 16.81
N LYS A 31 -26.20 -0.45 17.29
CA LYS A 31 -27.51 0.19 17.46
C LYS A 31 -27.56 1.25 18.56
N GLU A 32 -26.93 1.03 19.71
CA GLU A 32 -26.89 2.00 20.82
C GLU A 32 -26.04 3.21 20.46
N ILE A 33 -24.97 3.00 19.69
CA ILE A 33 -24.13 4.05 19.13
C ILE A 33 -24.87 4.81 18.06
N LYS A 34 -25.54 4.12 17.15
CA LYS A 34 -26.40 4.76 16.16
C LYS A 34 -27.49 5.58 16.83
N GLN A 35 -28.13 5.10 17.89
CA GLN A 35 -29.11 5.90 18.63
C GLN A 35 -28.48 7.09 19.38
N GLY A 36 -27.24 6.96 19.88
CA GLY A 36 -26.48 8.08 20.46
C GLY A 36 -26.07 9.10 19.41
N ALA A 37 -25.56 8.62 18.28
CA ALA A 37 -25.15 9.41 17.12
C ALA A 37 -26.37 10.06 16.47
N GLU A 38 -27.44 9.34 16.14
CA GLU A 38 -28.74 9.85 15.64
C GLU A 38 -29.30 10.93 16.57
N ARG A 39 -29.24 10.77 17.90
CA ARG A 39 -29.67 11.83 18.84
C ARG A 39 -28.78 13.08 18.82
N GLN A 40 -27.51 12.98 18.40
CA GLN A 40 -26.61 14.14 18.17
C GLN A 40 -26.75 14.73 16.75
N VAL A 41 -26.96 13.86 15.76
CA VAL A 41 -27.02 14.08 14.31
C VAL A 41 -28.34 14.76 13.93
N GLU A 42 -29.45 14.25 14.44
CA GLU A 42 -30.82 14.76 14.25
C GLU A 42 -31.05 16.08 15.01
N ARG A 43 -30.07 16.57 15.79
CA ARG A 43 -30.17 17.84 16.52
C ARG A 43 -29.34 19.01 16.02
N LYS A 44 -28.45 18.87 15.02
CA LYS A 44 -27.86 20.00 14.24
C LYS A 44 -26.72 19.68 13.25
N ALA A 45 -26.18 18.46 13.18
CA ALA A 45 -24.85 18.24 12.58
C ALA A 45 -24.83 17.56 11.20
N THR A 46 -25.72 16.61 10.88
CA THR A 46 -25.65 15.88 9.59
C THR A 46 -26.39 16.54 8.46
N GLU A 47 -27.48 17.25 8.72
CA GLU A 47 -28.07 18.11 7.70
C GLU A 47 -27.05 19.20 7.36
N LYS A 48 -26.49 19.93 8.33
CA LYS A 48 -25.48 20.96 8.03
C LYS A 48 -24.15 20.46 7.48
N ALA A 49 -23.58 19.34 7.91
CA ALA A 49 -22.28 18.88 7.39
C ALA A 49 -22.39 18.26 5.98
N GLN A 50 -23.49 17.56 5.70
CA GLN A 50 -23.77 17.02 4.36
C GLN A 50 -24.29 18.13 3.42
N GLU A 51 -25.07 19.08 3.92
CA GLU A 51 -25.53 20.29 3.20
C GLU A 51 -24.36 21.24 2.94
N THR A 52 -23.40 21.44 3.88
CA THR A 52 -22.20 22.25 3.60
C THR A 52 -21.24 21.57 2.61
N LEU A 53 -21.16 20.23 2.62
CA LEU A 53 -20.37 19.48 1.64
C LEU A 53 -21.05 19.47 0.26
N ASN A 54 -22.37 19.26 0.21
CA ASN A 54 -23.15 19.26 -1.02
C ASN A 54 -23.34 20.68 -1.59
N GLU A 55 -23.51 21.74 -0.77
CA GLU A 55 -23.52 23.14 -1.22
C GLU A 55 -22.14 23.60 -1.73
N ALA A 56 -21.04 23.08 -1.17
CA ALA A 56 -19.69 23.31 -1.67
C ALA A 56 -19.39 22.55 -2.99
N LEU A 57 -20.07 21.41 -3.23
CA LEU A 57 -19.96 20.62 -4.45
C LEU A 57 -20.91 21.14 -5.57
N ASP A 58 -22.16 21.45 -5.24
CA ASP A 58 -23.17 21.96 -6.20
C ASP A 58 -22.96 23.44 -6.56
N GLY A 59 -22.49 24.28 -5.62
CA GLY A 59 -22.16 25.69 -5.86
C GLY A 59 -20.98 25.90 -6.84
N ASN A 60 -20.15 24.88 -7.06
CA ASN A 60 -19.11 24.87 -8.09
C ASN A 60 -19.60 24.37 -9.45
N ARG A 61 -20.67 23.56 -9.49
CA ARG A 61 -21.26 23.03 -10.73
C ARG A 61 -22.05 24.10 -11.50
N GLU A 62 -22.74 25.00 -10.80
CA GLU A 62 -23.43 26.15 -11.40
C GLU A 62 -22.47 27.27 -11.84
N LYS A 63 -21.29 27.43 -11.21
CA LYS A 63 -20.29 28.44 -11.61
C LYS A 63 -19.37 27.99 -12.74
N ALA A 64 -19.14 26.68 -12.87
CA ALA A 64 -18.43 26.10 -14.02
C ALA A 64 -19.27 26.17 -15.31
N THR A 65 -20.58 26.02 -15.21
CA THR A 65 -21.50 26.17 -16.36
C THR A 65 -21.81 27.63 -16.69
N ALA A 66 -21.81 28.55 -15.71
CA ALA A 66 -21.97 29.99 -15.97
C ALA A 66 -20.72 30.70 -16.52
N SER A 67 -19.52 30.08 -16.42
CA SER A 67 -18.26 30.66 -16.93
C SER A 67 -17.99 30.32 -18.41
N GLU A 68 -18.70 29.36 -19.01
CA GLU A 68 -18.63 29.09 -20.45
C GLU A 68 -19.62 29.95 -21.28
N GLU A 69 -20.65 30.55 -20.68
CA GLU A 69 -21.66 31.36 -21.39
C GLU A 69 -21.40 32.87 -21.39
N LYS A 70 -20.34 33.35 -20.71
CA LYS A 70 -20.05 34.79 -20.57
C LYS A 70 -18.73 35.24 -21.19
N VAL A 71 -18.43 34.72 -22.38
CA VAL A 71 -17.44 35.31 -23.31
C VAL A 71 -18.06 35.48 -24.70
N THR A 72 -19.24 36.10 -24.81
CA THR A 72 -19.62 36.82 -26.03
C THR A 72 -20.67 37.89 -25.76
N SER A 73 -20.43 39.07 -26.34
CA SER A 73 -21.30 40.25 -26.44
C SER A 73 -21.29 41.22 -25.24
N GLY A 74 -20.89 42.46 -25.55
CA GLY A 74 -21.08 43.61 -24.69
C GLY A 74 -22.16 44.54 -25.22
N GLN A 75 -22.70 45.40 -24.34
CA GLN A 75 -22.91 46.85 -24.54
C GLN A 75 -23.71 47.44 -23.35
N THR A 76 -23.13 48.50 -22.78
CA THR A 76 -23.59 49.80 -22.25
C THR A 76 -25.03 50.09 -21.73
N GLU A 77 -25.05 50.94 -20.67
CA GLU A 77 -26.08 51.93 -20.21
C GLU A 77 -27.38 51.41 -19.55
N GLU A 78 -28.03 52.01 -18.54
CA GLU A 78 -27.86 53.21 -17.68
C GLU A 78 -28.89 53.10 -16.49
N GLN A 79 -28.55 53.66 -15.32
CA GLN A 79 -29.41 54.37 -14.33
C GLN A 79 -30.63 53.71 -13.59
N VAL A 80 -30.60 53.80 -12.24
CA VAL A 80 -31.52 54.52 -11.31
C VAL A 80 -31.70 53.77 -9.96
N ALA A 81 -31.52 54.55 -8.90
CA ALA A 81 -31.62 54.22 -7.48
C ALA A 81 -33.03 53.85 -6.97
N LYS A 82 -33.08 53.10 -5.86
CA LYS A 82 -33.99 53.37 -4.73
C LYS A 82 -33.52 52.70 -3.43
N GLN A 83 -33.82 53.41 -2.36
CA GLN A 83 -33.38 53.30 -0.98
C GLN A 83 -34.50 52.67 -0.12
N ASP A 84 -34.14 52.34 1.13
CA ASP A 84 -34.96 51.89 2.28
C ASP A 84 -35.24 50.37 2.32
N GLY A 85 -34.96 49.61 3.37
CA GLY A 85 -34.52 49.93 4.74
C GLY A 85 -35.27 49.00 5.69
N GLU A 86 -34.61 48.04 6.33
CA GLU A 86 -35.15 47.42 7.56
C GLU A 86 -34.06 46.74 8.39
N GLN A 87 -33.98 47.15 9.65
CA GLN A 87 -33.05 46.67 10.67
C GLN A 87 -33.40 45.25 11.11
N ALA A 88 -32.43 44.35 11.05
CA ALA A 88 -32.45 43.08 11.80
C ALA A 88 -31.16 43.00 12.63
N GLY A 89 -31.31 42.66 13.90
CA GLY A 89 -30.28 42.75 14.93
C GLY A 89 -28.99 42.00 14.61
N GLU A 90 -27.87 42.65 14.89
CA GLU A 90 -26.54 42.05 14.92
C GLU A 90 -26.48 40.94 15.97
N GLN A 91 -26.50 39.69 15.51
CA GLN A 91 -25.75 38.62 16.17
C GLN A 91 -24.32 38.67 15.64
N PRO A 92 -23.29 38.45 16.49
CA PRO A 92 -21.91 38.49 16.05
C PRO A 92 -21.67 37.36 15.05
N SER A 93 -21.53 37.70 13.79
CA SER A 93 -21.01 36.82 12.74
C SER A 93 -19.53 36.57 13.03
N GLY A 94 -19.27 35.65 13.96
CA GLY A 94 -17.99 34.95 14.07
C GLY A 94 -17.82 34.03 12.87
N GLN A 95 -17.67 34.62 11.70
CA GLN A 95 -17.44 33.92 10.44
C GLN A 95 -16.27 34.61 9.73
N ASP A 96 -15.11 34.54 10.38
CA ASP A 96 -13.81 34.76 9.73
C ASP A 96 -13.19 33.38 9.46
N GLY A 97 -13.97 32.53 8.79
CA GLY A 97 -13.55 31.23 8.31
C GLY A 97 -13.38 31.35 6.81
N SER A 98 -12.14 31.55 6.37
CA SER A 98 -11.76 31.55 4.96
C SER A 98 -12.53 30.45 4.22
N THR A 99 -13.42 30.84 3.30
CA THR A 99 -14.12 29.90 2.42
C THR A 99 -13.05 29.15 1.64
N PHE A 100 -12.83 27.91 2.05
CA PHE A 100 -11.92 26.99 1.39
C PHE A 100 -12.37 26.80 -0.07
N SER A 101 -11.50 27.18 -1.01
CA SER A 101 -11.71 26.85 -2.42
C SER A 101 -10.95 25.59 -2.79
N MET A 102 -11.64 24.59 -3.34
CA MET A 102 -11.01 23.42 -3.95
C MET A 102 -10.01 23.82 -5.05
N GLU A 103 -10.20 24.98 -5.68
CA GLU A 103 -9.27 25.54 -6.66
C GLU A 103 -7.92 25.90 -6.03
N ASP A 104 -7.91 26.49 -4.84
CA ASP A 104 -6.68 26.82 -4.12
C ASP A 104 -5.94 25.56 -3.66
N ALA A 105 -6.68 24.56 -3.19
CA ALA A 105 -6.11 23.25 -2.85
C ALA A 105 -5.47 22.60 -4.07
N ARG A 106 -6.17 22.63 -5.20
CA ARG A 106 -5.70 22.09 -6.48
C ARG A 106 -4.44 22.79 -6.96
N LYS A 107 -4.42 24.12 -6.90
CA LYS A 107 -3.23 24.92 -7.25
C LYS A 107 -2.03 24.54 -6.39
N ARG A 108 -2.18 24.50 -5.06
CA ARG A 108 -1.09 24.14 -4.14
C ARG A 108 -0.61 22.71 -4.34
N PHE A 109 -1.52 21.79 -4.65
CA PHE A 109 -1.18 20.40 -4.92
C PHE A 109 -0.29 20.25 -6.15
N TYR A 110 -0.54 21.02 -7.22
CA TYR A 110 0.33 21.04 -8.41
C TYR A 110 1.65 21.79 -8.19
N GLU A 111 1.77 22.59 -7.12
CA GLU A 111 3.02 23.26 -6.72
C GLU A 111 3.91 22.36 -5.83
N LEU A 112 3.46 21.16 -5.46
CA LEU A 112 4.24 20.22 -4.65
C LEU A 112 5.45 19.67 -5.40
N ASP A 113 6.54 19.46 -4.67
CA ASP A 113 7.78 18.88 -5.19
C ASP A 113 7.57 17.42 -5.62
N ASP A 114 7.75 17.14 -6.91
CA ASP A 114 7.54 15.81 -7.51
C ASP A 114 8.63 14.80 -7.11
N ALA A 115 9.77 15.29 -6.59
CA ALA A 115 10.78 14.45 -5.95
C ALA A 115 10.29 13.88 -4.60
N VAL A 116 9.25 14.46 -4.01
CA VAL A 116 8.62 14.01 -2.75
C VAL A 116 7.27 13.33 -3.02
N TYR A 117 6.43 13.91 -3.87
CA TYR A 117 5.06 13.47 -4.12
C TYR A 117 4.79 13.11 -5.58
N TYR A 118 5.05 11.86 -5.97
CA TYR A 118 4.77 11.43 -7.35
C TYR A 118 3.28 11.45 -7.70
N SER A 119 2.40 11.28 -6.71
CA SER A 119 0.94 11.39 -6.89
C SER A 119 0.49 12.78 -7.35
N ALA A 120 1.28 13.83 -7.06
CA ALA A 120 0.98 15.20 -7.47
C ALA A 120 0.92 15.38 -9.00
N ARG A 121 1.57 14.48 -9.74
CA ARG A 121 1.63 14.50 -11.20
C ARG A 121 0.68 13.52 -11.87
N THR A 122 0.35 12.43 -11.19
CA THR A 122 -0.48 11.36 -11.76
C THR A 122 -1.96 11.53 -11.44
N ASN A 123 -2.28 12.23 -10.35
CA ASN A 123 -3.64 12.29 -9.82
C ASN A 123 -4.07 13.76 -9.63
N ASP A 124 -5.33 14.08 -9.94
CA ASP A 124 -5.96 15.37 -9.63
C ASP A 124 -6.45 15.33 -8.19
N PRO A 125 -6.10 16.25 -7.27
CA PRO A 125 -6.56 16.19 -5.88
C PRO A 125 -8.09 16.15 -5.73
N THR A 126 -8.85 16.50 -6.77
CA THR A 126 -10.29 16.23 -6.81
C THR A 126 -10.62 14.76 -6.67
N PHE A 127 -9.75 13.79 -7.00
CA PHE A 127 -10.02 12.36 -6.84
C PHE A 127 -10.40 11.97 -5.40
N PHE A 128 -9.99 12.75 -4.39
CA PHE A 128 -10.39 12.51 -3.00
C PHE A 128 -11.83 12.93 -2.69
N TYR A 129 -12.41 13.78 -3.54
CA TYR A 129 -13.66 14.51 -3.32
C TYR A 129 -14.66 14.36 -4.46
N ASP A 130 -14.22 13.87 -5.61
CA ASP A 130 -15.01 13.69 -6.81
C ASP A 130 -15.43 12.22 -6.93
N GLU A 131 -16.74 11.99 -6.80
CA GLU A 131 -17.32 10.66 -6.93
C GLU A 131 -17.21 10.12 -8.37
N GLU A 132 -16.96 10.98 -9.37
CA GLU A 132 -16.83 10.56 -10.77
C GLU A 132 -15.49 9.84 -11.07
N ASP A 133 -14.45 10.02 -10.22
CA ASP A 133 -13.17 9.27 -10.32
C ASP A 133 -13.11 8.11 -9.32
N MET A 134 -14.13 7.24 -9.35
CA MET A 134 -14.18 6.04 -8.52
C MET A 134 -12.97 5.11 -8.72
N HIS A 135 -12.25 5.21 -9.84
CA HIS A 135 -11.09 4.36 -10.10
C HIS A 135 -9.95 4.64 -9.10
N SER A 136 -9.55 5.90 -8.97
CA SER A 136 -8.48 6.33 -8.07
C SER A 136 -8.82 6.04 -6.60
N VAL A 137 -10.08 6.29 -6.21
CA VAL A 137 -10.59 5.98 -4.88
C VAL A 137 -10.54 4.48 -4.60
N ASN A 138 -10.99 3.65 -5.54
CA ASN A 138 -10.94 2.20 -5.39
C ASN A 138 -9.50 1.69 -5.30
N MET A 139 -8.56 2.27 -6.05
CA MET A 139 -7.16 1.88 -5.98
C MET A 139 -6.51 2.20 -4.64
N ILE A 140 -6.80 3.37 -4.07
CA ILE A 140 -6.32 3.74 -2.73
C ILE A 140 -6.96 2.87 -1.65
N ARG A 141 -8.26 2.56 -1.80
CA ARG A 141 -8.95 1.63 -0.91
C ARG A 141 -8.31 0.24 -0.97
N ILE A 142 -8.00 -0.27 -2.17
CA ILE A 142 -7.30 -1.55 -2.32
C ILE A 142 -5.92 -1.46 -1.65
N ASP A 143 -5.14 -0.43 -1.93
CA ASP A 143 -3.80 -0.26 -1.31
C ASP A 143 -3.86 -0.23 0.23
N MET A 144 -4.90 0.40 0.78
CA MET A 144 -5.16 0.41 2.23
C MET A 144 -5.54 -0.98 2.78
N LEU A 145 -6.38 -1.73 2.06
CA LEU A 145 -6.79 -3.08 2.48
C LEU A 145 -5.65 -4.08 2.36
N GLU A 146 -4.86 -4.00 1.30
CA GLU A 146 -3.65 -4.80 1.17
C GLU A 146 -2.62 -4.43 2.23
N PHE A 147 -2.56 -3.15 2.62
CA PHE A 147 -1.68 -2.71 3.68
C PHE A 147 -2.09 -3.32 5.01
N LEU A 148 -3.40 -3.36 5.27
CA LEU A 148 -3.97 -4.01 6.43
C LEU A 148 -3.63 -5.51 6.47
N ASN A 149 -3.79 -6.22 5.34
CA ASN A 149 -3.41 -7.63 5.22
C ASN A 149 -1.94 -7.85 5.57
N ASN A 150 -1.05 -7.05 4.98
CA ASN A 150 0.38 -7.11 5.22
C ASN A 150 0.72 -6.83 6.70
N ARG A 151 0.03 -5.85 7.31
CA ARG A 151 0.13 -5.56 8.75
C ARG A 151 -0.31 -6.73 9.62
N MET A 152 -1.39 -7.42 9.27
CA MET A 152 -1.94 -8.53 10.06
C MET A 152 -1.03 -9.76 10.03
N GLY A 153 -0.30 -9.96 8.92
CA GLY A 153 0.74 -10.97 8.82
C GLY A 153 1.94 -10.70 9.73
N GLY A 154 2.23 -9.42 10.01
CA GLY A 154 3.39 -9.00 10.77
C GLY A 154 4.72 -9.25 10.04
N LYS A 155 5.83 -8.91 10.69
CA LYS A 155 7.19 -8.91 10.09
C LYS A 155 7.64 -10.22 9.43
N ASP A 156 7.07 -11.36 9.85
CA ASP A 156 7.46 -12.69 9.39
C ASP A 156 6.60 -13.18 8.21
N SER A 157 5.57 -12.42 7.82
CA SER A 157 4.75 -12.70 6.65
C SER A 157 5.46 -12.29 5.36
N PRO A 158 5.15 -12.89 4.21
CA PRO A 158 5.66 -12.39 2.95
C PRO A 158 5.15 -10.98 2.68
N LEU A 159 6.00 -10.16 2.08
CA LEU A 159 5.61 -8.85 1.60
C LEU A 159 4.48 -8.97 0.56
N ILE A 160 3.45 -8.13 0.70
CA ILE A 160 2.47 -7.88 -0.34
C ILE A 160 2.93 -6.69 -1.18
N VAL A 161 2.79 -6.79 -2.50
CA VAL A 161 2.94 -5.68 -3.44
C VAL A 161 1.69 -5.54 -4.29
N VAL A 162 1.33 -4.31 -4.63
CA VAL A 162 0.13 -4.02 -5.43
C VAL A 162 0.56 -3.74 -6.87
N SER A 163 -0.20 -4.24 -7.83
CA SER A 163 0.06 -3.98 -9.26
C SER A 163 -1.21 -3.70 -10.05
N GLU A 164 -1.13 -2.72 -10.94
CA GLU A 164 -2.23 -2.22 -11.78
C GLU A 164 -1.93 -2.40 -13.27
N GLY A 165 -2.03 -3.62 -13.79
CA GLY A 165 -1.66 -3.90 -15.18
C GLY A 165 -0.21 -3.46 -15.52
N ASN A 166 0.23 -3.73 -16.76
CA ASN A 166 1.47 -3.22 -17.38
C ASN A 166 2.73 -3.13 -16.47
N ASP A 167 2.91 -4.05 -15.52
CA ASP A 167 4.04 -4.09 -14.58
C ASP A 167 4.23 -2.84 -13.71
N ASN A 168 3.17 -2.05 -13.49
CA ASN A 168 3.17 -0.94 -12.54
C ASN A 168 3.06 -1.48 -11.11
N ILE A 169 4.20 -1.73 -10.46
CA ILE A 169 4.26 -2.31 -9.11
C ILE A 169 4.50 -1.21 -8.07
N ALA A 170 3.68 -1.19 -7.01
CA ALA A 170 3.87 -0.38 -5.82
C ALA A 170 4.11 -1.28 -4.60
N LEU A 171 4.91 -0.79 -3.65
CA LEU A 171 4.88 -1.37 -2.31
C LEU A 171 3.51 -1.11 -1.70
N CYS A 172 3.06 -2.06 -0.90
CA CYS A 172 1.77 -1.96 -0.25
C CYS A 172 1.68 -0.72 0.65
N GLY A 173 0.65 0.08 0.46
CA GLY A 173 0.42 1.35 1.15
C GLY A 173 1.21 2.53 0.60
N GLU A 174 2.17 2.33 -0.32
CA GLU A 174 3.03 3.41 -0.84
C GLU A 174 2.19 4.49 -1.55
N ARG A 175 1.20 4.09 -2.35
CA ARG A 175 0.35 5.03 -3.09
C ARG A 175 -0.55 5.79 -2.14
N ALA A 176 -1.18 5.09 -1.20
CA ALA A 176 -2.02 5.72 -0.19
C ALA A 176 -1.22 6.69 0.68
N ILE A 177 -0.03 6.30 1.16
CA ILE A 177 0.88 7.19 1.92
C ILE A 177 1.22 8.42 1.08
N ASN A 178 1.68 8.25 -0.16
CA ASN A 178 2.10 9.37 -0.98
C ASN A 178 0.95 10.35 -1.25
N ALA A 179 -0.21 9.82 -1.63
CA ALA A 179 -1.42 10.59 -1.91
C ALA A 179 -1.90 11.37 -0.68
N TYR A 180 -1.99 10.70 0.48
CA TYR A 180 -2.47 11.31 1.71
C TYR A 180 -1.53 12.39 2.26
N LEU A 181 -0.21 12.17 2.18
CA LEU A 181 0.77 13.19 2.57
C LEU A 181 0.72 14.40 1.63
N ALA A 182 0.58 14.18 0.32
CA ALA A 182 0.46 15.25 -0.68
C ALA A 182 -0.78 16.11 -0.43
N LEU A 183 -1.94 15.49 -0.19
CA LEU A 183 -3.17 16.21 0.11
C LEU A 183 -3.02 17.08 1.37
N PHE A 184 -2.45 16.53 2.42
CA PHE A 184 -2.23 17.27 3.66
C PHE A 184 -1.21 18.41 3.50
N ALA A 185 -0.16 18.19 2.73
CA ALA A 185 0.83 19.23 2.42
C ALA A 185 0.21 20.41 1.66
N ALA A 186 -0.69 20.13 0.72
CA ALA A 186 -1.42 21.15 -0.03
C ALA A 186 -2.48 21.86 0.84
N TYR A 187 -3.16 21.11 1.70
CA TYR A 187 -4.26 21.61 2.52
C TYR A 187 -4.34 20.93 3.90
N ALA A 188 -3.61 21.46 4.89
CA ALA A 188 -3.51 20.80 6.20
C ALA A 188 -4.85 20.65 6.95
N PRO A 189 -5.70 21.69 7.11
CA PRO A 189 -6.96 21.54 7.85
C PRO A 189 -7.93 20.52 7.24
N GLY A 190 -8.11 20.45 5.91
CA GLY A 190 -9.02 19.45 5.32
C GLY A 190 -8.35 18.16 4.88
N GLY A 191 -7.02 18.11 4.80
CA GLY A 191 -6.26 16.89 4.57
C GLY A 191 -5.97 16.10 5.85
N TYR A 192 -6.29 16.62 7.04
CA TYR A 192 -5.93 16.00 8.32
C TYR A 192 -6.44 14.55 8.46
N PHE A 193 -7.66 14.29 7.99
CA PHE A 193 -8.24 12.94 8.03
C PHE A 193 -7.35 11.92 7.31
N TYR A 194 -6.90 12.26 6.10
CA TYR A 194 -6.01 11.42 5.29
C TYR A 194 -4.60 11.38 5.85
N PHE A 195 -4.11 12.48 6.42
CA PHE A 195 -2.80 12.52 7.09
C PHE A 195 -2.71 11.53 8.26
N ALA A 196 -3.76 11.43 9.08
CA ALA A 196 -3.84 10.40 10.12
C ALA A 196 -3.84 8.98 9.53
N GLY A 197 -4.53 8.78 8.40
CA GLY A 197 -4.44 7.54 7.62
C GLY A 197 -3.02 7.22 7.17
N ALA A 198 -2.30 8.20 6.61
CA ALA A 198 -0.89 8.04 6.20
C ALA A 198 -0.02 7.61 7.37
N ARG A 199 -0.16 8.28 8.51
CA ARG A 199 0.58 7.98 9.74
C ARG A 199 0.31 6.57 10.25
N SER A 200 -0.95 6.13 10.21
CA SER A 200 -1.32 4.77 10.61
C SER A 200 -0.62 3.69 9.79
N MET A 201 -0.13 4.04 8.58
CA MET A 201 0.62 3.17 7.70
C MET A 201 2.14 3.34 7.81
N ILE A 202 2.63 4.57 7.99
CA ILE A 202 4.08 4.87 8.09
C ILE A 202 4.68 4.28 9.37
N ASP A 203 3.98 4.41 10.50
CA ASP A 203 4.52 4.00 11.81
C ASP A 203 4.92 2.51 11.86
N PRO A 204 4.04 1.54 11.51
CA PRO A 204 4.43 0.13 11.47
C PRO A 204 5.53 -0.19 10.45
N LEU A 205 5.61 0.55 9.32
CA LEU A 205 6.71 0.41 8.36
C LEU A 205 8.05 0.81 8.98
N VAL A 206 8.08 1.96 9.67
CA VAL A 206 9.29 2.52 10.29
C VAL A 206 9.73 1.70 11.51
N ASN A 207 8.77 1.12 12.24
CA ASN A 207 9.04 0.32 13.43
C ASN A 207 9.44 -1.14 13.11
N GLY A 208 9.45 -1.54 11.84
CA GLY A 208 9.75 -2.92 11.44
C GLY A 208 8.67 -3.92 11.86
N GLU A 209 7.43 -3.46 11.99
CA GLU A 209 6.28 -4.31 12.32
C GLU A 209 5.78 -5.09 11.08
N MET A 210 6.25 -4.74 9.89
CA MET A 210 5.85 -5.33 8.62
C MET A 210 7.06 -5.67 7.74
N PRO A 211 6.93 -6.68 6.85
CA PRO A 211 7.97 -7.01 5.90
C PRO A 211 8.14 -5.88 4.89
N LEU A 212 9.40 -5.58 4.56
CA LEU A 212 9.77 -4.62 3.53
C LEU A 212 10.82 -5.15 2.55
N ASP A 213 11.29 -6.37 2.79
CA ASP A 213 12.24 -7.02 1.91
C ASP A 213 11.52 -7.56 0.67
N TYR A 214 11.46 -6.74 -0.37
CA TYR A 214 10.96 -7.12 -1.68
C TYR A 214 11.96 -7.90 -2.53
N THR A 215 13.09 -8.34 -1.99
CA THR A 215 14.03 -9.19 -2.74
C THR A 215 13.72 -10.69 -2.55
N GLN A 216 12.86 -11.02 -1.59
CA GLN A 216 12.45 -12.38 -1.28
C GLN A 216 11.59 -13.00 -2.39
N ALA A 217 11.75 -14.30 -2.62
CA ALA A 217 11.01 -15.01 -3.67
C ALA A 217 9.52 -15.21 -3.32
N ASN A 218 9.16 -15.14 -2.04
CA ASN A 218 7.83 -15.43 -1.54
C ASN A 218 6.84 -14.26 -1.62
N ILE A 219 7.21 -13.15 -2.24
CA ILE A 219 6.36 -11.95 -2.37
C ILE A 219 5.01 -12.29 -3.00
N ILE A 220 3.96 -11.77 -2.36
CA ILE A 220 2.59 -11.88 -2.83
C ILE A 220 2.26 -10.65 -3.67
N GLN A 221 1.89 -10.86 -4.92
CA GLN A 221 1.43 -9.80 -5.81
C GLN A 221 -0.10 -9.75 -5.79
N ALA A 222 -0.66 -8.66 -5.26
CA ALA A 222 -2.04 -8.28 -5.44
C ALA A 222 -2.20 -7.61 -6.82
N ARG A 223 -2.82 -8.31 -7.77
CA ARG A 223 -3.12 -7.84 -9.11
C ARG A 223 -4.53 -7.29 -9.14
N VAL A 224 -4.64 -6.00 -9.42
CA VAL A 224 -5.94 -5.36 -9.58
C VAL A 224 -6.32 -5.43 -11.05
N THR A 225 -7.40 -6.14 -11.34
CA THR A 225 -7.98 -6.24 -12.68
C THR A 225 -9.31 -5.49 -12.74
N ARG A 226 -9.48 -4.68 -13.78
CA ARG A 226 -10.74 -4.00 -14.05
C ARG A 226 -11.70 -4.99 -14.73
N LYS A 227 -12.90 -5.16 -14.18
CA LYS A 227 -13.95 -6.03 -14.68
C LYS A 227 -15.17 -5.18 -15.06
N GLY A 228 -15.18 -4.64 -16.27
CA GLY A 228 -16.21 -3.69 -16.71
C GLY A 228 -15.90 -2.25 -16.29
N ASN A 229 -16.91 -1.38 -16.25
CA ASN A 229 -16.64 0.05 -16.06
C ASN A 229 -16.15 0.36 -14.64
N ASP A 230 -16.69 -0.27 -13.59
CA ASP A 230 -16.42 0.18 -12.21
C ASP A 230 -16.09 -0.94 -11.19
N GLU A 231 -16.04 -2.20 -11.60
CA GLU A 231 -15.65 -3.28 -10.68
C GLU A 231 -14.15 -3.56 -10.78
N HIS A 232 -13.46 -3.51 -9.64
CA HIS A 232 -12.09 -3.99 -9.50
C HIS A 232 -12.12 -5.35 -8.81
N GLN A 233 -11.40 -6.31 -9.36
CA GLN A 233 -11.12 -7.58 -8.72
C GLN A 233 -9.66 -7.61 -8.30
N VAL A 234 -9.40 -8.03 -7.06
CA VAL A 234 -8.03 -8.30 -6.59
C VAL A 234 -7.77 -9.79 -6.71
N GLY A 235 -6.79 -10.15 -7.53
CA GLY A 235 -6.25 -11.50 -7.62
C GLY A 235 -4.89 -11.57 -6.93
N TYR A 236 -4.64 -12.65 -6.18
CA TYR A 236 -3.38 -12.87 -5.50
C TYR A 236 -2.55 -13.94 -6.21
N GLY A 237 -1.24 -13.74 -6.29
CA GLY A 237 -0.32 -14.73 -6.85
C GLY A 237 1.14 -14.34 -6.63
N LEU A 238 2.05 -15.26 -6.93
CA LEU A 238 3.47 -14.90 -6.98
C LEU A 238 3.73 -13.86 -8.06
N THR A 239 4.74 -13.03 -7.84
CA THR A 239 5.27 -12.18 -8.90
C THR A 239 5.73 -13.02 -10.09
N ASP A 240 5.68 -12.45 -11.30
CA ASP A 240 6.24 -13.11 -12.49
C ASP A 240 7.74 -13.36 -12.33
N TYR A 241 8.43 -12.49 -11.57
CA TYR A 241 9.85 -12.63 -11.24
C TYR A 241 10.11 -13.83 -10.34
N ALA A 242 9.36 -13.98 -9.25
CA ALA A 242 9.45 -15.13 -8.38
C ALA A 242 9.22 -16.44 -9.15
N ARG A 243 8.20 -16.48 -10.01
CA ARG A 243 7.87 -17.66 -10.81
C ARG A 243 8.93 -18.02 -11.86
N ARG A 244 9.46 -17.03 -12.57
CA ARG A 244 10.39 -17.25 -13.70
C ARG A 244 11.84 -17.40 -13.25
N PHE A 245 12.20 -16.69 -12.18
CA PHE A 245 13.59 -16.46 -11.82
C PHE A 245 13.93 -16.91 -10.40
N GLY A 246 12.95 -17.12 -9.51
CA GLY A 246 13.16 -17.60 -8.13
C GLY A 246 13.67 -16.55 -7.14
N TYR A 247 13.69 -15.26 -7.53
CA TYR A 247 13.93 -14.14 -6.63
C TYR A 247 12.78 -13.13 -6.70
N GLY A 248 12.74 -12.22 -5.74
CA GLY A 248 11.73 -11.18 -5.65
C GLY A 248 11.86 -10.09 -6.71
N LEU A 249 11.48 -8.88 -6.32
CA LEU A 249 11.54 -7.69 -7.15
C LEU A 249 12.86 -6.95 -6.94
N ARG A 250 13.15 -6.02 -7.85
CA ARG A 250 14.29 -5.10 -7.79
C ARG A 250 13.80 -3.68 -7.73
N ASP A 251 14.60 -2.77 -7.16
CA ASP A 251 14.26 -1.36 -6.98
C ASP A 251 13.68 -0.69 -8.24
N GLY A 252 14.28 -0.95 -9.40
CA GLY A 252 13.88 -0.36 -10.68
C GLY A 252 12.52 -0.81 -11.22
N LEU A 253 11.83 -1.72 -10.54
CA LEU A 253 10.48 -2.17 -10.90
C LEU A 253 9.38 -1.42 -10.15
N PHE A 254 9.72 -0.71 -9.08
CA PHE A 254 8.74 0.01 -8.30
C PHE A 254 8.47 1.39 -8.89
N ILE A 255 7.24 1.86 -8.74
CA ILE A 255 6.92 3.27 -8.92
C ILE A 255 7.70 4.08 -7.88
N VAL A 256 8.47 5.06 -8.34
CA VAL A 256 9.31 5.94 -7.50
C VAL A 256 9.12 7.40 -7.88
N PRO A 257 9.33 8.36 -6.96
CA PRO A 257 9.43 9.78 -7.31
C PRO A 257 10.42 10.05 -8.43
N THR A 258 10.10 11.03 -9.27
CA THR A 258 10.96 11.44 -10.39
C THR A 258 12.33 11.86 -9.87
N GLY A 259 13.40 11.36 -10.50
CA GLY A 259 14.78 11.67 -10.11
C GLY A 259 15.44 10.71 -9.11
N MET A 260 14.69 9.79 -8.49
CA MET A 260 15.28 8.71 -7.67
C MET A 260 15.75 7.54 -8.56
N LYS A 261 16.88 7.73 -9.26
CA LYS A 261 17.50 6.66 -10.08
C LYS A 261 18.33 5.68 -9.25
N ASP A 262 18.87 6.13 -8.11
CA ASP A 262 19.77 5.34 -7.26
C ASP A 262 19.29 5.42 -5.80
N GLY A 263 18.75 4.31 -5.25
CA GLY A 263 18.54 4.16 -3.81
C GLY A 263 17.09 4.21 -3.33
N ASN A 264 16.23 3.34 -3.86
CA ASN A 264 14.90 3.11 -3.29
C ASN A 264 14.83 1.86 -2.38
N GLU A 265 16.00 1.44 -1.90
CA GLU A 265 16.19 0.43 -0.86
C GLU A 265 15.23 0.68 0.32
N PRO A 266 14.72 -0.38 0.97
CA PRO A 266 13.73 -0.28 2.04
C PRO A 266 14.05 0.78 3.09
N ALA A 267 15.32 0.83 3.56
CA ALA A 267 15.76 1.75 4.60
C ALA A 267 15.69 3.23 4.18
N LYS A 268 16.07 3.54 2.93
CA LYS A 268 16.00 4.92 2.40
C LYS A 268 14.54 5.36 2.26
N ARG A 269 13.68 4.45 1.84
CA ARG A 269 12.24 4.68 1.71
C ARG A 269 11.55 4.93 3.05
N GLN A 270 11.79 4.06 4.04
CA GLN A 270 11.30 4.25 5.41
C GLN A 270 11.75 5.61 5.97
N LYS A 271 13.04 5.94 5.80
CA LYS A 271 13.59 7.22 6.25
C LYS A 271 12.87 8.41 5.59
N ARG A 272 12.64 8.37 4.27
CA ARG A 272 11.91 9.41 3.56
C ARG A 272 10.50 9.62 4.12
N TRP A 273 9.73 8.54 4.30
CA TRP A 273 8.39 8.64 4.86
C TRP A 273 8.37 9.14 6.30
N LYS A 274 9.33 8.69 7.12
CA LYS A 274 9.50 9.18 8.48
C LYS A 274 9.80 10.68 8.52
N ASP A 275 10.78 11.12 7.75
CA ASP A 275 11.22 12.52 7.72
C ASP A 275 10.08 13.44 7.26
N GLU A 276 9.34 13.02 6.23
CA GLU A 276 8.23 13.79 5.68
C GLU A 276 7.03 13.84 6.63
N ARG A 277 6.68 12.70 7.26
CA ARG A 277 5.70 12.64 8.34
C ARG A 277 6.07 13.62 9.46
N ASP A 278 7.32 13.59 9.93
CA ASP A 278 7.78 14.42 11.05
C ASP A 278 7.77 15.92 10.70
N ARG A 279 8.07 16.27 9.45
CA ARG A 279 7.92 17.63 8.94
C ARG A 279 6.45 18.07 8.95
N LEU A 280 5.55 17.25 8.41
CA LEU A 280 4.11 17.55 8.35
C LEU A 280 3.44 17.54 9.73
N MET A 281 3.96 16.81 10.71
CA MET A 281 3.47 16.91 12.09
C MET A 281 3.64 18.30 12.69
N LYS A 282 4.70 19.02 12.32
CA LYS A 282 4.89 20.43 12.74
C LYS A 282 3.80 21.31 12.14
N VAL A 283 3.55 21.15 10.84
CA VAL A 283 2.46 21.83 10.11
C VAL A 283 1.11 21.51 10.74
N CYS A 284 0.88 20.26 11.14
CA CYS A 284 -0.34 19.83 11.81
C CYS A 284 -0.59 20.63 13.09
N TYR A 285 0.39 20.69 13.99
CA TYR A 285 0.23 21.41 15.26
C TYR A 285 0.13 22.93 15.11
N GLU A 286 0.74 23.48 14.06
CA GLU A 286 0.67 24.90 13.76
C GLU A 286 -0.69 25.29 13.15
N GLN A 287 -1.13 24.55 12.12
CA GLN A 287 -2.19 24.96 11.21
C GLN A 287 -3.53 24.24 11.41
N VAL A 288 -3.54 23.02 11.96
CA VAL A 288 -4.78 22.27 12.15
C VAL A 288 -5.45 22.72 13.45
N PRO A 289 -6.69 23.25 13.41
CA PRO A 289 -7.42 23.57 14.62
C PRO A 289 -7.73 22.30 15.40
N TYR A 290 -7.73 22.38 16.74
CA TYR A 290 -8.09 21.24 17.58
C TYR A 290 -9.47 20.67 17.20
N GLN A 291 -10.41 21.54 16.83
CA GLN A 291 -11.78 21.17 16.50
C GLN A 291 -11.87 20.41 15.17
N THR A 292 -10.87 20.54 14.30
CA THR A 292 -10.73 19.65 13.14
C THR A 292 -10.35 18.24 13.60
N VAL A 293 -9.40 18.11 14.55
CA VAL A 293 -9.03 16.81 15.12
C VAL A 293 -10.23 16.14 15.80
N VAL A 294 -10.99 16.88 16.61
CA VAL A 294 -12.21 16.37 17.27
C VAL A 294 -13.23 15.88 16.25
N ARG A 295 -13.54 16.70 15.23
CA ARG A 295 -14.53 16.34 14.19
C ARG A 295 -14.08 15.13 13.39
N SER A 296 -12.81 15.04 13.01
CA SER A 296 -12.29 13.88 12.28
C SER A 296 -12.33 12.60 13.11
N LEU A 297 -12.02 12.65 14.41
CA LEU A 297 -12.17 11.51 15.31
C LEU A 297 -13.65 11.08 15.43
N ALA A 298 -14.56 12.03 15.61
CA ALA A 298 -15.99 11.74 15.66
C ALA A 298 -16.49 11.11 14.35
N GLN A 299 -16.07 11.66 13.21
CA GLN A 299 -16.42 11.16 11.88
C GLN A 299 -15.91 9.73 11.65
N VAL A 300 -14.65 9.43 11.98
CA VAL A 300 -14.11 8.08 11.77
C VAL A 300 -14.81 7.06 12.68
N VAL A 301 -15.11 7.42 13.93
CA VAL A 301 -15.84 6.54 14.86
C VAL A 301 -17.26 6.26 14.36
N ASN A 302 -17.97 7.29 13.91
CA ASN A 302 -19.31 7.12 13.32
C ASN A 302 -19.26 6.27 12.05
N PHE A 303 -18.22 6.45 11.22
CA PHE A 303 -18.04 5.66 10.02
C PHE A 303 -17.76 4.18 10.34
N ILE A 304 -16.91 3.89 11.33
CA ILE A 304 -16.68 2.53 11.83
C ILE A 304 -17.97 1.89 12.34
N ALA A 305 -18.81 2.66 13.06
CA ALA A 305 -20.13 2.18 13.49
C ALA A 305 -20.99 1.75 12.29
N ALA A 306 -21.06 2.58 11.25
CA ALA A 306 -21.82 2.28 10.04
C ALA A 306 -21.26 1.06 9.27
N LEU A 307 -19.94 0.91 9.20
CA LEU A 307 -19.29 -0.27 8.60
C LEU A 307 -19.59 -1.53 9.41
N THR A 308 -19.62 -1.43 10.74
CA THR A 308 -19.97 -2.53 11.64
C THR A 308 -21.41 -2.99 11.40
N GLU A 309 -22.36 -2.06 11.24
CA GLU A 309 -23.76 -2.40 10.91
C GLU A 309 -23.89 -3.13 9.58
N LYS A 310 -23.04 -2.78 8.60
CA LYS A 310 -22.98 -3.40 7.28
C LYS A 310 -22.12 -4.68 7.24
N GLU A 311 -21.58 -5.11 8.38
CA GLU A 311 -20.67 -6.25 8.48
C GLU A 311 -19.44 -6.11 7.54
N MET A 312 -18.97 -4.87 7.35
CA MET A 312 -17.75 -4.54 6.59
C MET A 312 -16.53 -4.51 7.52
N TRP A 313 -16.19 -5.68 8.08
CA TRP A 313 -15.21 -5.84 9.15
C TRP A 313 -13.78 -5.44 8.74
N ALA A 314 -13.40 -5.68 7.48
CA ALA A 314 -12.07 -5.35 6.98
C ALA A 314 -11.84 -3.83 6.90
N GLU A 315 -12.82 -3.10 6.37
CA GLU A 315 -12.79 -1.64 6.37
C GLU A 315 -12.86 -1.09 7.79
N ALA A 316 -13.73 -1.64 8.65
CA ALA A 316 -13.80 -1.22 10.05
C ALA A 316 -12.45 -1.40 10.77
N ALA A 317 -11.73 -2.50 10.50
CA ALA A 317 -10.38 -2.72 11.00
C ALA A 317 -9.38 -1.70 10.46
N ALA A 318 -9.39 -1.38 9.16
CA ALA A 318 -8.52 -0.36 8.58
C ALA A 318 -8.71 1.01 9.25
N TYR A 319 -9.97 1.47 9.32
CA TYR A 319 -10.30 2.75 9.95
C TYR A 319 -10.07 2.77 11.46
N SER A 320 -10.10 1.61 12.14
CA SER A 320 -9.74 1.55 13.55
C SER A 320 -8.31 2.01 13.82
N TYR A 321 -7.36 1.74 12.92
CA TYR A 321 -5.99 2.23 13.06
C TYR A 321 -5.87 3.74 12.84
N TRP A 322 -6.73 4.30 11.99
CA TRP A 322 -6.79 5.74 11.79
C TRP A 322 -7.37 6.42 13.03
N ALA A 323 -8.40 5.81 13.63
CA ALA A 323 -8.97 6.27 14.88
C ALA A 323 -7.94 6.28 16.02
N ASP A 324 -7.08 5.26 16.15
CA ASP A 324 -6.00 5.24 17.15
C ASP A 324 -5.05 6.45 17.00
N VAL A 325 -4.66 6.78 15.76
CA VAL A 325 -3.81 7.95 15.47
C VAL A 325 -4.53 9.26 15.82
N MET A 326 -5.78 9.40 15.38
CA MET A 326 -6.57 10.60 15.67
C MET A 326 -6.88 10.76 17.15
N ALA A 327 -7.07 9.66 17.88
CA ALA A 327 -7.27 9.64 19.32
C ALA A 327 -6.01 10.08 20.07
N HIS A 328 -4.84 9.61 19.65
CA HIS A 328 -3.57 10.11 20.16
C HIS A 328 -3.44 11.63 19.96
N ASP A 329 -3.73 12.13 18.77
CA ASP A 329 -3.66 13.56 18.49
C ASP A 329 -4.73 14.36 19.26
N PHE A 330 -5.95 13.84 19.37
CA PHE A 330 -7.02 14.41 20.18
C PHE A 330 -6.59 14.59 21.65
N GLN A 331 -5.81 13.65 22.17
CA GLN A 331 -5.31 13.73 23.54
C GLN A 331 -4.14 14.70 23.70
N ASN A 332 -3.26 14.78 22.70
CA ASN A 332 -1.95 15.43 22.78
C ASN A 332 -1.84 16.74 21.99
N HIS A 333 -2.94 17.23 21.39
CA HIS A 333 -2.92 18.47 20.62
C HIS A 333 -2.50 19.67 21.48
N PRO A 334 -1.58 20.54 21.04
CA PRO A 334 -1.06 21.64 21.86
C PRO A 334 -2.13 22.71 22.16
N LYS A 335 -3.13 22.82 21.28
CA LYS A 335 -4.28 23.73 21.43
C LYS A 335 -5.52 22.99 21.95
N LYS A 336 -5.34 21.93 22.74
CA LYS A 336 -6.45 21.12 23.26
C LYS A 336 -7.35 21.96 24.16
N GLU A 337 -8.64 21.86 23.91
CA GLU A 337 -9.69 22.51 24.69
C GLU A 337 -10.58 21.43 25.34
N SER A 338 -11.14 21.71 26.51
CA SER A 338 -12.13 20.81 27.12
C SER A 338 -13.54 21.26 26.74
N SER A 339 -14.38 20.32 26.31
CA SER A 339 -15.82 20.54 26.15
C SER A 339 -16.56 19.23 26.42
N ASP A 340 -17.85 19.32 26.74
CA ASP A 340 -18.70 18.12 26.90
C ASP A 340 -18.76 17.29 25.62
N TYR A 341 -18.81 17.95 24.47
CA TYR A 341 -18.73 17.29 23.16
C TYR A 341 -17.43 16.51 22.99
N ASN A 342 -16.29 17.08 23.39
CA ASN A 342 -15.00 16.40 23.32
C ASN A 342 -14.99 15.15 24.19
N ASN A 343 -15.57 15.22 25.40
CA ASN A 343 -15.70 14.07 26.28
C ASN A 343 -16.56 12.97 25.64
N GLU A 344 -17.69 13.31 25.02
CA GLU A 344 -18.54 12.33 24.35
C GLU A 344 -17.84 11.64 23.17
N VAL A 345 -17.16 12.41 22.31
CA VAL A 345 -16.35 11.85 21.21
C VAL A 345 -15.29 10.88 21.76
N TRP A 346 -14.64 11.26 22.84
CA TRP A 346 -13.64 10.42 23.51
C TRP A 346 -14.24 9.14 24.09
N GLU A 347 -15.38 9.21 24.78
CA GLU A 347 -16.08 8.02 25.30
C GLU A 347 -16.51 7.07 24.17
N ASN A 348 -17.02 7.63 23.07
CA ASN A 348 -17.42 6.83 21.91
C ASN A 348 -16.22 6.09 21.30
N TYR A 349 -15.09 6.78 21.14
CA TYR A 349 -13.84 6.16 20.71
C TYR A 349 -13.41 5.05 21.68
N ARG A 350 -13.34 5.32 22.99
CA ARG A 350 -12.87 4.35 23.99
C ARG A 350 -13.68 3.07 23.96
N ARG A 351 -15.01 3.18 23.88
CA ARG A 351 -15.89 2.01 23.80
C ARG A 351 -15.57 1.15 22.56
N PHE A 352 -15.33 1.77 21.40
CA PHE A 352 -14.88 1.02 20.23
C PHE A 352 -13.47 0.45 20.39
N ALA A 353 -12.53 1.21 20.96
CA ALA A 353 -11.17 0.76 21.17
C ALA A 353 -11.09 -0.46 22.09
N ASP A 354 -11.93 -0.50 23.13
CA ASP A 354 -11.97 -1.58 24.11
C ASP A 354 -12.75 -2.81 23.60
N GLU A 355 -13.89 -2.60 22.93
CA GLU A 355 -14.83 -3.69 22.61
C GLU A 355 -14.88 -4.05 21.12
N GLY A 356 -14.70 -3.08 20.22
CA GLY A 356 -14.88 -3.26 18.77
C GLY A 356 -13.59 -3.54 18.02
N PHE A 357 -12.59 -2.67 18.17
CA PHE A 357 -11.34 -2.72 17.40
C PHE A 357 -10.61 -4.06 17.52
N PRO A 358 -10.48 -4.68 18.72
CA PRO A 358 -9.86 -6.00 18.83
C PRO A 358 -10.58 -7.04 17.99
N VAL A 359 -11.92 -7.00 17.91
CA VAL A 359 -12.71 -7.96 17.15
C VAL A 359 -12.51 -7.77 15.65
N TYR A 360 -12.53 -6.53 15.15
CA TYR A 360 -12.33 -6.25 13.72
C TYR A 360 -10.92 -6.65 13.27
N ARG A 361 -9.90 -6.29 14.05
CA ARG A 361 -8.50 -6.62 13.75
C ARG A 361 -8.27 -8.13 13.81
N GLN A 362 -8.84 -8.81 14.80
CA GLN A 362 -8.77 -10.27 14.90
C GLN A 362 -9.45 -10.96 13.71
N PHE A 363 -10.62 -10.48 13.29
CA PHE A 363 -11.30 -11.00 12.10
C PHE A 363 -10.41 -10.93 10.85
N VAL A 364 -9.79 -9.77 10.58
CA VAL A 364 -8.92 -9.63 9.41
C VAL A 364 -7.67 -10.48 9.55
N LYS A 365 -7.11 -10.59 10.75
CA LYS A 365 -6.00 -11.50 11.01
C LYS A 365 -6.35 -12.96 10.70
N GLU A 366 -7.51 -13.43 11.14
CA GLU A 366 -7.96 -14.80 10.86
C GLU A 366 -8.17 -15.03 9.37
N GLN A 367 -8.77 -14.07 8.65
CA GLN A 367 -8.90 -14.12 7.19
C GLN A 367 -7.53 -14.18 6.48
N TRP A 368 -6.57 -13.37 6.95
CA TRP A 368 -5.22 -13.39 6.43
C TRP A 368 -4.51 -14.72 6.70
N ASP A 369 -4.60 -15.24 7.93
CA ASP A 369 -3.96 -16.50 8.33
C ASP A 369 -4.53 -17.68 7.52
N GLU A 370 -5.85 -17.71 7.29
CA GLU A 370 -6.51 -18.71 6.43
C GLU A 370 -6.03 -18.60 4.97
N PHE A 371 -6.07 -17.39 4.41
CA PHE A 371 -5.59 -17.13 3.06
C PHE A 371 -4.12 -17.55 2.90
N TYR A 372 -3.26 -17.18 3.85
CA TYR A 372 -1.84 -17.45 3.77
C TYR A 372 -1.53 -18.94 3.93
N ALA A 373 -2.25 -19.66 4.78
CA ALA A 373 -2.13 -21.12 4.89
C ALA A 373 -2.48 -21.82 3.57
N ASP A 374 -3.57 -21.40 2.91
CA ASP A 374 -3.96 -21.92 1.60
C ASP A 374 -2.94 -21.54 0.50
N TYR A 375 -2.49 -20.29 0.50
CA TYR A 375 -1.52 -19.77 -0.46
C TYR A 375 -0.16 -20.47 -0.34
N SER A 376 0.42 -20.55 0.86
CA SER A 376 1.71 -21.20 1.12
C SER A 376 1.69 -22.70 0.79
N GLY A 377 0.56 -23.37 1.00
CA GLY A 377 0.38 -24.77 0.58
C GLY A 377 0.35 -24.97 -0.94
N LYS A 378 -0.04 -23.95 -1.71
CA LYS A 378 -0.10 -23.99 -3.19
C LYS A 378 1.19 -23.52 -3.84
N VAL A 379 1.91 -22.63 -3.19
CA VAL A 379 3.12 -22.01 -3.74
C VAL A 379 4.34 -22.82 -3.31
N LYS A 380 4.82 -23.67 -4.22
CA LYS A 380 6.11 -24.37 -4.05
C LYS A 380 7.24 -23.38 -4.32
N LEU A 381 7.87 -22.85 -3.26
CA LEU A 381 9.05 -21.99 -3.36
C LEU A 381 10.35 -22.79 -3.53
N THR A 382 10.32 -24.05 -3.11
CA THR A 382 11.44 -24.97 -3.23
C THR A 382 11.27 -25.81 -4.50
N TYR A 383 12.27 -25.81 -5.37
CA TYR A 383 12.24 -26.54 -6.62
C TYR A 383 12.96 -27.88 -6.46
N ASP A 384 12.60 -28.84 -7.31
CA ASP A 384 13.32 -30.10 -7.37
C ASP A 384 14.75 -29.85 -7.86
N MET A 385 15.70 -30.61 -7.31
CA MET A 385 17.11 -30.51 -7.67
C MET A 385 17.30 -30.74 -9.18
N PRO A 386 17.92 -29.81 -9.93
CA PRO A 386 18.09 -29.96 -11.36
C PRO A 386 18.93 -31.19 -11.75
N THR A 387 18.50 -31.97 -12.73
CA THR A 387 19.29 -33.12 -13.19
C THR A 387 20.49 -32.68 -14.04
N ALA A 388 21.68 -33.17 -13.70
CA ALA A 388 22.88 -32.93 -14.51
C ALA A 388 22.75 -33.59 -15.88
N LYS A 389 23.04 -32.84 -16.96
CA LYS A 389 23.09 -33.40 -18.32
C LYS A 389 24.39 -34.13 -18.63
N GLN A 390 25.43 -33.90 -17.83
CA GLN A 390 26.68 -34.64 -17.88
C GLN A 390 27.28 -34.76 -16.48
N ASN A 391 27.98 -35.88 -16.24
CA ASN A 391 28.71 -36.12 -15.00
C ASN A 391 30.21 -36.04 -15.28
N ASN A 392 30.80 -34.86 -15.04
CA ASN A 392 32.24 -34.61 -15.24
C ASN A 392 32.84 -34.01 -13.96
N PRO A 393 33.44 -34.85 -13.07
CA PRO A 393 33.94 -34.40 -11.77
C PRO A 393 35.04 -33.34 -11.85
N GLN A 394 35.89 -33.40 -12.89
CA GLN A 394 36.94 -32.40 -13.08
C GLN A 394 36.34 -31.04 -13.43
N LEU A 395 35.42 -31.00 -14.40
CA LEU A 395 34.75 -29.76 -14.80
C LEU A 395 33.92 -29.18 -13.65
N GLU A 396 33.23 -30.02 -12.90
CA GLU A 396 32.51 -29.61 -11.68
C GLU A 396 33.44 -28.96 -10.66
N ALA A 397 34.60 -29.56 -10.38
CA ALA A 397 35.58 -28.99 -9.45
C ALA A 397 36.11 -27.62 -9.93
N GLU A 398 36.38 -27.47 -11.22
CA GLU A 398 36.78 -26.20 -11.82
C GLU A 398 35.67 -25.14 -11.72
N MET A 399 34.41 -25.51 -11.99
CA MET A 399 33.24 -24.61 -11.84
C MET A 399 33.05 -24.17 -10.40
N LEU A 400 33.17 -25.07 -9.43
CA LEU A 400 33.08 -24.75 -8.00
C LEU A 400 34.21 -23.83 -7.55
N ALA A 401 35.42 -24.01 -8.08
CA ALA A 401 36.53 -23.10 -7.79
C ALA A 401 36.24 -21.67 -8.25
N VAL A 402 35.68 -21.49 -9.46
CA VAL A 402 35.24 -20.18 -9.97
C VAL A 402 34.05 -19.65 -9.16
N ALA A 403 33.05 -20.48 -8.87
CA ALA A 403 31.84 -20.09 -8.15
C ALA A 403 32.12 -19.48 -6.77
N ARG A 404 33.11 -20.02 -6.05
CA ARG A 404 33.55 -19.51 -4.73
C ARG A 404 34.12 -18.10 -4.77
N THR A 405 34.47 -17.58 -5.95
CA THR A 405 35.00 -16.23 -6.11
C THR A 405 33.95 -15.25 -6.64
N VAL A 406 32.72 -15.70 -6.92
CA VAL A 406 31.68 -14.85 -7.53
C VAL A 406 31.01 -13.96 -6.49
N TYR A 407 30.78 -14.48 -5.28
CA TYR A 407 30.07 -13.81 -4.20
C TYR A 407 30.93 -13.76 -2.94
N ASP A 408 30.87 -12.65 -2.21
CA ASP A 408 31.56 -12.40 -0.95
C ASP A 408 30.60 -12.27 0.25
N ASP A 409 29.33 -12.64 0.06
CA ASP A 409 28.24 -12.51 1.04
C ASP A 409 28.08 -13.72 2.00
N GLY A 410 29.10 -14.57 2.08
CA GLY A 410 29.13 -15.73 2.97
C GLY A 410 28.46 -16.99 2.43
N ARG A 411 27.84 -16.97 1.24
CA ARG A 411 27.33 -18.19 0.61
C ARG A 411 28.45 -19.14 0.20
N THR A 412 28.21 -20.44 0.32
CA THR A 412 29.21 -21.48 0.02
C THR A 412 28.78 -22.37 -1.14
N ALA A 413 29.59 -22.44 -2.20
CA ALA A 413 29.32 -23.30 -3.36
C ALA A 413 29.58 -24.79 -3.01
N LEU A 414 28.53 -25.62 -3.12
CA LEU A 414 28.54 -27.04 -2.74
C LEU A 414 28.60 -27.98 -3.94
N LYS A 415 27.83 -27.71 -5.01
CA LYS A 415 27.66 -28.60 -6.16
C LYS A 415 27.52 -27.81 -7.45
N ALA A 416 28.12 -28.29 -8.55
CA ALA A 416 27.81 -27.79 -9.89
C ALA A 416 27.01 -28.85 -10.67
N ILE A 417 25.90 -28.42 -11.28
CA ILE A 417 25.01 -29.25 -12.09
C ILE A 417 25.10 -28.75 -13.53
N ILE A 418 25.82 -29.49 -14.36
CA ILE A 418 26.12 -29.06 -15.73
C ILE A 418 24.87 -29.19 -16.61
N GLN A 419 24.49 -28.11 -17.29
CA GLN A 419 23.21 -27.98 -18.00
C GLN A 419 23.23 -28.40 -19.48
N SER A 420 24.39 -28.72 -20.05
CA SER A 420 24.53 -29.19 -21.44
C SER A 420 25.40 -30.44 -21.50
N THR A 421 25.15 -31.30 -22.49
CA THR A 421 26.02 -32.47 -22.75
C THR A 421 27.37 -32.05 -23.31
N ASP A 422 27.38 -30.99 -24.12
CA ASP A 422 28.56 -30.52 -24.85
C ASP A 422 28.88 -29.05 -24.56
N TRP A 423 30.04 -28.62 -25.03
CA TRP A 423 30.45 -27.22 -25.02
C TRP A 423 29.84 -26.46 -26.21
N ALA A 424 29.37 -25.24 -25.96
CA ALA A 424 29.09 -24.29 -27.04
C ALA A 424 30.38 -23.53 -27.41
N TYR A 425 30.48 -23.07 -28.66
CA TYR A 425 31.69 -22.42 -29.18
C TYR A 425 31.35 -21.05 -29.76
N ASP A 426 32.03 -20.02 -29.27
CA ASP A 426 32.00 -18.70 -29.89
C ASP A 426 33.10 -18.63 -30.96
N ARG A 427 32.77 -18.16 -32.16
CA ARG A 427 33.68 -18.11 -33.31
C ARG A 427 33.78 -16.70 -33.90
N THR A 428 34.92 -16.38 -34.50
CA THR A 428 35.08 -15.17 -35.32
C THR A 428 34.25 -15.29 -36.60
N ALA A 429 34.11 -14.18 -37.35
CA ALA A 429 33.48 -14.18 -38.67
C ALA A 429 34.16 -15.14 -39.67
N LEU A 430 35.43 -15.51 -39.44
CA LEU A 430 36.18 -16.46 -40.26
C LEU A 430 36.10 -17.90 -39.73
N GLY A 431 35.25 -18.18 -38.73
CA GLY A 431 35.03 -19.52 -38.18
C GLY A 431 36.07 -19.99 -37.16
N GLN A 432 37.07 -19.17 -36.84
CA GLN A 432 38.08 -19.49 -35.82
C GLN A 432 37.45 -19.51 -34.43
N ILE A 433 37.74 -20.53 -33.63
CA ILE A 433 37.24 -20.64 -32.24
C ILE A 433 37.91 -19.57 -31.39
N ILE A 434 37.10 -18.81 -30.65
CA ILE A 434 37.57 -17.78 -29.70
C ILE A 434 37.55 -18.35 -28.28
N ASN A 435 36.44 -19.01 -27.94
CA ASN A 435 36.25 -19.64 -26.65
C ASN A 435 35.26 -20.80 -26.79
N ARG A 436 35.21 -21.61 -25.74
CA ARG A 436 34.08 -22.51 -25.49
C ARG A 436 33.40 -22.13 -24.20
N ASN A 437 32.09 -22.33 -24.11
CA ASN A 437 31.29 -21.98 -22.95
C ASN A 437 30.32 -23.09 -22.54
N GLN A 438 30.01 -23.10 -21.24
CA GLN A 438 29.10 -24.05 -20.59
C GLN A 438 28.29 -23.33 -19.53
N SER A 439 27.07 -23.78 -19.28
CA SER A 439 26.23 -23.31 -18.17
C SER A 439 26.05 -24.40 -17.13
N ALA A 440 25.97 -24.02 -15.86
CA ALA A 440 25.66 -24.92 -14.77
C ALA A 440 24.77 -24.21 -13.73
N TYR A 441 23.94 -24.98 -13.03
CA TYR A 441 23.41 -24.52 -11.74
C TYR A 441 24.45 -24.80 -10.67
N ILE A 442 24.83 -23.78 -9.92
CA ILE A 442 25.64 -23.94 -8.72
C ILE A 442 24.71 -23.96 -7.51
N ILE A 443 24.78 -25.03 -6.73
CA ILE A 443 24.10 -25.12 -5.45
C ILE A 443 24.96 -24.39 -4.43
N TYR A 444 24.41 -23.31 -3.88
CA TYR A 444 24.98 -22.56 -2.77
C TYR A 444 24.25 -22.90 -1.49
N LYS A 445 25.00 -23.07 -0.40
CA LYS A 445 24.46 -22.95 0.96
C LYS A 445 24.50 -21.49 1.37
N MET A 446 23.35 -20.94 1.69
CA MET A 446 23.17 -19.56 2.11
C MET A 446 23.51 -19.39 3.61
N PRO A 447 23.81 -18.17 4.09
CA PRO A 447 24.08 -17.93 5.51
C PRO A 447 22.94 -18.33 6.47
N ASP A 448 21.69 -18.29 6.00
CA ASP A 448 20.50 -18.73 6.74
C ASP A 448 20.33 -20.27 6.78
N GLY A 449 21.22 -21.02 6.11
CA GLY A 449 21.20 -22.48 6.05
C GLY A 449 20.40 -23.07 4.89
N THR A 450 19.67 -22.26 4.12
CA THR A 450 18.95 -22.71 2.92
C THR A 450 19.91 -23.04 1.78
N HIS A 451 19.42 -23.79 0.78
CA HIS A 451 20.18 -24.10 -0.43
C HIS A 451 19.53 -23.47 -1.65
N ARG A 452 20.32 -22.77 -2.46
CA ARG A 452 19.85 -22.11 -3.69
C ARG A 452 20.63 -22.58 -4.90
N ALA A 453 19.92 -22.89 -5.99
CA ALA A 453 20.48 -23.20 -7.29
C ALA A 453 20.57 -21.93 -8.13
N ILE A 454 21.80 -21.47 -8.40
CA ILE A 454 22.06 -20.24 -9.15
C ILE A 454 22.72 -20.59 -10.47
N GLU A 455 22.12 -20.14 -11.57
CA GLU A 455 22.66 -20.35 -12.90
C GLU A 455 23.92 -19.51 -13.12
N LEU A 456 25.04 -20.14 -13.42
CA LEU A 456 26.27 -19.49 -13.83
C LEU A 456 26.71 -19.97 -15.21
N GLY A 457 27.17 -19.03 -16.03
CA GLY A 457 27.85 -19.29 -17.29
C GLY A 457 29.37 -19.28 -17.08
N PHE A 458 30.05 -20.24 -17.71
CA PHE A 458 31.50 -20.40 -17.66
C PHE A 458 32.07 -20.40 -19.07
N LYS A 459 33.33 -19.96 -19.23
CA LYS A 459 34.05 -20.00 -20.51
C LYS A 459 35.50 -20.40 -20.33
N GLN A 460 36.09 -20.98 -21.38
CA GLN A 460 37.53 -21.20 -21.52
C GLN A 460 37.98 -20.56 -22.83
N MET A 461 38.92 -19.62 -22.74
CA MET A 461 39.50 -18.97 -23.92
C MET A 461 40.36 -19.97 -24.71
N TYR A 462 40.33 -19.89 -26.03
CA TYR A 462 41.14 -20.71 -26.92
C TYR A 462 42.31 -19.90 -27.47
N ASP A 463 43.53 -20.42 -27.36
CA ASP A 463 44.75 -19.74 -27.81
C ASP A 463 45.22 -20.17 -29.21
N GLY A 464 44.47 -21.06 -29.87
CA GLY A 464 44.83 -21.66 -31.16
C GLY A 464 45.36 -23.09 -31.07
N GLY A 465 45.68 -23.60 -29.88
CA GLY A 465 46.10 -24.98 -29.66
C GLY A 465 45.41 -25.66 -28.47
N SER A 466 45.11 -24.91 -27.42
CA SER A 466 44.56 -25.41 -26.16
C SER A 466 43.49 -24.48 -25.57
N TYR A 467 42.69 -25.02 -24.65
CA TYR A 467 41.75 -24.22 -23.86
C TYR A 467 42.40 -23.82 -22.54
N GLY A 468 42.33 -22.53 -22.20
CA GLY A 468 42.84 -21.98 -20.96
C GLY A 468 41.98 -22.35 -19.74
N LYS A 469 42.28 -21.69 -18.60
CA LYS A 469 41.53 -21.87 -17.35
C LYS A 469 40.06 -21.49 -17.51
N LEU A 470 39.20 -22.17 -16.77
CA LEU A 470 37.78 -21.82 -16.66
C LEU A 470 37.63 -20.44 -16.02
N GLN A 471 36.77 -19.61 -16.60
CA GLN A 471 36.46 -18.26 -16.16
C GLN A 471 34.94 -18.07 -16.06
N LEU A 472 34.50 -17.13 -15.23
CA LEU A 472 33.11 -16.69 -15.24
C LEU A 472 32.80 -16.00 -16.59
N ARG A 473 31.71 -16.42 -17.23
CA ARG A 473 31.14 -15.76 -18.42
C ARG A 473 30.05 -14.79 -18.03
N GLY A 474 29.20 -15.16 -17.08
CA GLY A 474 28.10 -14.34 -16.60
C GLY A 474 27.28 -15.07 -15.53
N ILE A 475 26.44 -14.30 -14.84
CA ILE A 475 25.46 -14.81 -13.89
C ILE A 475 24.13 -14.88 -14.64
N GLY A 476 23.50 -16.06 -14.65
CA GLY A 476 22.20 -16.28 -15.27
C GLY A 476 21.07 -15.60 -14.51
N THR A 477 19.86 -15.70 -15.05
CA THR A 477 18.69 -15.07 -14.43
C THR A 477 17.95 -15.99 -13.48
N ARG A 478 18.34 -17.27 -13.36
CA ARG A 478 17.68 -18.24 -12.48
C ARG A 478 18.43 -18.38 -11.16
N ASP A 479 17.69 -18.21 -10.07
CA ASP A 479 18.15 -18.33 -8.69
C ASP A 479 16.98 -18.81 -7.84
N PHE A 480 16.90 -20.08 -7.50
CA PHE A 480 15.76 -20.65 -6.78
C PHE A 480 16.19 -21.59 -5.65
N GLU A 481 15.37 -21.69 -4.61
CA GLU A 481 15.62 -22.61 -3.49
C GLU A 481 15.47 -24.07 -3.93
N VAL A 482 16.31 -24.96 -3.41
CA VAL A 482 16.26 -26.40 -3.67
C VAL A 482 16.44 -27.20 -2.39
N GLU A 483 15.85 -28.39 -2.34
CA GLU A 483 16.18 -29.36 -1.30
C GLU A 483 17.52 -30.02 -1.64
N TYR A 484 18.52 -29.81 -0.79
CA TYR A 484 19.84 -30.41 -0.91
C TYR A 484 20.24 -30.96 0.47
N ASN A 485 20.21 -32.29 0.59
CA ASN A 485 20.50 -33.04 1.82
C ASN A 485 21.91 -33.61 1.82
#